data_AF-A0ABD5AZG8-F1
#
_entry.id   AF-A0ABD5AZG8-F1
#
_cell.length_a   1.000
_cell.length_b   1.000
_cell.length_c   1.000
_cell.angle_alpha   90.00
_cell.angle_beta   90.00
_cell.angle_gamma   90.00
#
_symmetry.space_group_name_H-M   'P 1'
#
loop_
_entity.id
_entity.type
_entity.pdbx_description
1 polymer ?
#
loop_
_entity_poly.entity_id
_entity_poly.type
_entity_poly.pdbx_seq_one_letter_code
_entity_poly.pdbx_strand_id
1 'polypeptide(L)'
;TIISVFRGADSPYFELHSAIKVKVLVDYRLKLKNTRAITANRIKKYTPFLNTKVISQFEPGKSQFSSYVEKKMIKAIRHTKTDVLVGTRASFNILISKYAKAEIVTIAMEHMNFDAHPDQYQKEIIAAYRNINKITTLTVADQQKYQSQLKTPVYVIPNMV
;
A
#
# COMPACT_ATOMS: atom_id res chain seq x y z
N THR A 1 2.00 -13.72 -6.57
CA THR A 1 1.29 -13.74 -5.27
C THR A 1 0.73 -12.38 -4.98
N ILE A 2 -0.54 -12.28 -4.59
CA ILE A 2 -1.18 -11.05 -4.14
C ILE A 2 -1.10 -11.00 -2.61
N ILE A 3 -0.56 -9.92 -2.06
CA ILE A 3 -0.61 -9.68 -0.61
C ILE A 3 -1.79 -8.74 -0.35
N SER A 4 -2.91 -9.29 0.13
CA SER A 4 -4.04 -8.48 0.55
C SER A 4 -3.87 -8.03 1.99
N VAL A 5 -3.94 -6.72 2.25
CA VAL A 5 -3.88 -6.19 3.62
C VAL A 5 -5.09 -6.67 4.42
N PHE A 6 -6.26 -6.66 3.80
CA PHE A 6 -7.54 -6.96 4.44
C PHE A 6 -8.31 -8.03 3.68
N ARG A 7 -9.00 -8.91 4.42
CA ARG A 7 -10.03 -9.79 3.85
C ARG A 7 -11.39 -9.41 4.42
N GLY A 8 -12.28 -8.94 3.53
CA GLY A 8 -13.67 -8.59 3.85
C GLY A 8 -14.69 -9.68 3.52
N ALA A 9 -14.39 -10.58 2.57
CA ALA A 9 -15.30 -11.60 2.08
C ALA A 9 -14.70 -13.02 2.14
N ASP A 10 -15.56 -14.04 2.13
CA ASP A 10 -15.15 -15.44 2.12
C ASP A 10 -14.56 -15.87 0.77
N SER A 11 -15.06 -15.37 -0.35
CA SER A 11 -14.50 -15.59 -1.69
C SER A 11 -14.01 -14.27 -2.30
N PRO A 12 -13.00 -14.29 -3.20
CA PRO A 12 -12.66 -13.14 -4.01
C PRO A 12 -13.83 -12.79 -4.94
N TYR A 13 -13.95 -11.50 -5.30
CA TYR A 13 -14.99 -11.05 -6.22
C TYR A 13 -14.81 -11.63 -7.62
N PHE A 14 -13.57 -11.66 -8.10
CA PHE A 14 -13.20 -12.29 -9.37
C PHE A 14 -12.71 -13.72 -9.14
N GLU A 15 -13.04 -14.60 -10.08
CA GLU A 15 -12.39 -15.91 -10.15
C GLU A 15 -10.90 -15.74 -10.44
N LEU A 16 -10.08 -16.33 -9.59
CA LEU A 16 -8.62 -16.27 -9.72
C LEU A 16 -8.13 -17.57 -10.32
N HIS A 17 -7.27 -17.47 -11.33
CA HIS A 17 -6.53 -18.62 -11.85
C HIS A 17 -5.77 -19.33 -10.72
N SER A 18 -5.70 -20.66 -10.74
CA SER A 18 -5.12 -21.48 -9.65
C SER A 18 -3.66 -21.16 -9.31
N ALA A 19 -2.91 -20.62 -10.27
CA ALA A 19 -1.54 -20.14 -10.08
C ALA A 19 -1.44 -18.87 -9.21
N ILE A 20 -2.53 -18.12 -9.05
CA ILE A 20 -2.56 -16.86 -8.29
C ILE A 20 -2.81 -17.16 -6.81
N LYS A 21 -1.74 -17.08 -6.02
CA LYS A 21 -1.81 -17.20 -4.57
C LYS A 21 -2.19 -15.86 -3.92
N VAL A 22 -3.20 -15.86 -3.04
CA VAL A 22 -3.58 -14.70 -2.22
C VAL A 22 -3.16 -14.92 -0.77
N LYS A 23 -2.30 -14.03 -0.26
CA LYS A 23 -1.86 -14.01 1.15
C LYS A 23 -2.52 -12.83 1.87
N VAL A 24 -3.32 -13.12 2.88
CA VAL A 24 -4.02 -12.11 3.68
C VAL A 24 -3.22 -11.77 4.92
N LEU A 25 -3.02 -10.47 5.19
CA LEU A 25 -2.29 -10.01 6.37
C LEU A 25 -3.18 -9.88 7.61
N VAL A 26 -4.39 -9.35 7.42
CA VAL A 26 -5.38 -9.17 8.47
C VAL A 26 -6.75 -9.64 7.97
N ASP A 27 -7.36 -10.57 8.71
CA ASP A 27 -8.70 -11.09 8.42
C ASP A 27 -9.71 -10.40 9.34
N TYR A 28 -10.59 -9.58 8.76
CA TYR A 28 -11.63 -8.85 9.48
C TYR A 28 -12.98 -9.55 9.49
N ARG A 29 -13.09 -10.73 8.87
CA ARG A 29 -14.33 -11.52 8.94
C ARG A 29 -14.62 -11.86 10.41
N LEU A 30 -15.87 -11.64 10.82
CA LEU A 30 -16.40 -12.03 12.12
C LEU A 30 -16.37 -13.56 12.24
N LYS A 31 -15.26 -14.11 12.71
CA LYS A 31 -15.10 -15.51 13.11
C LYS A 31 -14.61 -15.52 14.56
N LEU A 32 -15.00 -16.52 15.37
CA LEU A 32 -14.60 -16.61 16.79
C LEU A 32 -13.08 -16.47 17.02
N LYS A 33 -12.25 -16.82 16.02
CA LYS A 33 -10.77 -16.72 16.06
C LYS A 33 -10.20 -15.34 15.68
N ASN A 34 -10.99 -14.40 15.14
CA ASN A 34 -10.53 -13.11 14.61
C ASN A 34 -10.80 -11.90 15.53
N THR A 35 -11.17 -12.15 16.79
CA THR A 35 -11.49 -11.11 17.77
C THR A 35 -10.36 -10.08 17.91
N ARG A 36 -9.09 -10.50 17.94
CA ARG A 36 -7.94 -9.58 18.12
C ARG A 36 -7.84 -8.47 17.07
N ALA A 37 -8.10 -8.75 15.79
CA ALA A 37 -8.00 -7.74 14.73
C ALA A 37 -9.14 -6.71 14.81
N ILE A 38 -10.36 -7.20 15.04
CA ILE A 38 -11.57 -6.39 15.19
C ILE A 38 -11.48 -5.52 16.46
N THR A 39 -11.07 -6.10 17.58
CA THR A 39 -10.91 -5.38 18.84
C THR A 39 -9.78 -4.36 18.75
N ALA A 40 -8.66 -4.66 18.09
CA ALA A 40 -7.57 -3.69 17.92
C ALA A 40 -7.99 -2.43 17.12
N ASN A 41 -8.82 -2.58 16.09
CA ASN A 41 -9.35 -1.41 15.36
C ASN A 41 -10.40 -0.63 16.17
N ARG A 42 -11.20 -1.30 17.01
CA ARG A 42 -12.13 -0.62 17.95
C ARG A 42 -11.38 0.12 19.08
N ILE A 43 -10.34 -0.48 19.65
CA ILE A 43 -9.52 0.13 20.71
C ILE A 43 -8.72 1.32 20.19
N LYS A 44 -8.33 1.35 18.90
CA LYS A 44 -7.62 2.49 18.29
C LYS A 44 -8.36 3.83 18.49
N LYS A 45 -9.70 3.82 18.49
CA LYS A 45 -10.50 5.03 18.77
C LYS A 45 -10.21 5.62 20.16
N TYR A 46 -9.78 4.80 21.11
CA TYR A 46 -9.58 5.14 22.52
C TYR A 46 -8.11 5.02 22.99
N THR A 47 -7.17 4.68 22.11
CA THR A 47 -5.77 4.46 22.49
C THR A 47 -4.81 5.00 21.42
N PRO A 48 -4.24 6.21 21.62
CA PRO A 48 -3.31 6.85 20.67
C PRO A 48 -2.06 6.02 20.33
N PHE A 49 -1.66 5.10 21.20
CA PHE A 49 -0.53 4.18 20.97
C PHE A 49 -0.76 3.22 19.78
N LEU A 50 -2.01 3.10 19.30
CA LEU A 50 -2.36 2.30 18.11
C LEU A 50 -2.32 3.10 16.81
N ASN A 51 -1.79 4.33 16.82
CA ASN A 51 -1.55 5.11 15.61
C ASN A 51 -0.43 4.52 14.77
N THR A 52 -0.57 4.67 13.45
CA THR A 52 0.47 4.30 12.48
C THR A 52 1.60 5.31 12.56
N LYS A 53 2.84 4.86 12.35
CA LYS A 53 4.03 5.72 12.39
C LYS A 53 4.51 6.12 11.00
N VAL A 54 4.23 5.32 9.98
CA VAL A 54 4.75 5.49 8.61
C VAL A 54 3.63 5.64 7.59
N ILE A 55 2.50 4.94 7.76
CA ILE A 55 1.30 5.20 6.97
C ILE A 55 0.87 6.64 7.23
N SER A 56 0.77 7.41 6.15
CA SER A 56 0.42 8.82 6.17
C SER A 56 -0.88 9.07 6.91
N GLN A 57 -0.99 10.20 7.61
CA GLN A 57 -2.26 10.65 8.16
C GLN A 57 -3.28 11.02 7.08
N PHE A 58 -2.80 11.35 5.87
CA PHE A 58 -3.62 11.75 4.72
C PHE A 58 -4.07 10.56 3.85
N GLU A 59 -3.73 9.33 4.25
CA GLU A 59 -4.11 8.13 3.51
C GLU A 59 -5.64 7.99 3.41
N PRO A 60 -6.22 7.83 2.20
CA PRO A 60 -7.64 7.54 2.06
C PRO A 60 -8.07 6.33 2.89
N GLY A 61 -9.08 6.44 3.75
CA GLY A 61 -9.45 5.33 4.63
C GLY A 61 -8.45 5.06 5.77
N LYS A 62 -7.69 6.07 6.21
CA LYS A 62 -6.75 6.01 7.36
C LYS A 62 -7.31 5.34 8.60
N SER A 63 -8.62 5.46 8.84
CA SER A 63 -9.31 4.83 9.97
C SER A 63 -9.12 3.31 10.00
N GLN A 64 -9.01 2.65 8.85
CA GLN A 64 -8.84 1.21 8.69
C GLN A 64 -7.46 0.71 9.15
N PHE A 65 -6.44 1.58 9.19
CA PHE A 65 -5.07 1.21 9.51
C PHE A 65 -4.70 1.51 10.96
N SER A 66 -4.37 0.49 11.73
CA SER A 66 -3.77 0.62 13.07
C SER A 66 -2.28 0.29 13.04
N SER A 67 -1.56 0.61 14.12
CA SER A 67 -0.16 0.20 14.32
C SER A 67 0.03 -1.32 14.13
N TYR A 68 -0.97 -2.12 14.51
CA TYR A 68 -0.95 -3.56 14.28
C TYR A 68 -0.95 -3.92 12.78
N VAL A 69 -1.84 -3.30 12.00
CA VAL A 69 -1.92 -3.48 10.54
C VAL A 69 -0.59 -3.05 9.90
N GLU A 70 -0.09 -1.87 10.26
CA GLU A 70 1.19 -1.35 9.76
C GLU A 70 2.34 -2.32 10.05
N LYS A 71 2.46 -2.84 11.27
CA LYS A 71 3.50 -3.85 11.62
C LYS A 71 3.38 -5.12 10.78
N LYS A 72 2.15 -5.58 10.49
CA LYS A 72 1.93 -6.75 9.61
C LYS A 72 2.36 -6.46 8.17
N MET A 73 2.06 -5.27 7.65
CA MET A 73 2.50 -4.83 6.33
C MET A 73 4.03 -4.75 6.26
N ILE A 74 4.67 -4.07 7.22
CA ILE A 74 6.13 -3.97 7.31
C ILE A 74 6.78 -5.36 7.37
N LYS A 75 6.24 -6.26 8.19
CA LYS A 75 6.73 -7.65 8.26
C LYS A 75 6.59 -8.35 6.92
N ALA A 76 5.47 -8.19 6.22
CA ALA A 76 5.26 -8.80 4.92
C ALA A 76 6.25 -8.27 3.87
N ILE A 77 6.46 -6.96 3.81
CA ILE A 77 7.42 -6.31 2.90
C ILE A 77 8.85 -6.82 3.16
N ARG A 78 9.29 -6.81 4.43
CA ARG A 78 10.66 -7.23 4.80
C ARG A 78 10.99 -8.70 4.51
N HIS A 79 9.98 -9.58 4.55
CA HIS A 79 10.17 -11.03 4.44
C HIS A 79 9.66 -11.60 3.11
N THR A 80 9.19 -10.75 2.19
CA THR A 80 8.81 -11.23 0.86
C THR A 80 10.06 -11.68 0.10
N LYS A 81 9.91 -12.71 -0.71
CA LYS A 81 10.94 -13.23 -1.62
C LYS A 81 10.34 -13.19 -3.02
N THR A 82 10.73 -12.17 -3.79
CA THR A 82 10.22 -11.87 -5.13
C THR A 82 11.24 -10.98 -5.83
N ASP A 83 11.28 -11.02 -7.15
CA ASP A 83 12.12 -10.13 -7.94
C ASP A 83 11.49 -8.73 -8.06
N VAL A 84 10.16 -8.67 -8.10
CA VAL A 84 9.38 -7.43 -8.23
C VAL A 84 8.33 -7.32 -7.13
N LEU A 85 8.22 -6.14 -6.52
CA LEU A 85 7.19 -5.78 -5.56
C LEU A 85 6.44 -4.53 -6.01
N VAL A 86 5.15 -4.68 -6.28
CA VAL A 86 4.26 -3.59 -6.71
C VAL A 86 3.35 -3.19 -5.54
N GLY A 87 3.34 -1.90 -5.21
CA GLY A 87 2.36 -1.33 -4.28
C GLY A 87 1.35 -0.47 -5.02
N THR A 88 0.08 -0.53 -4.59
CA THR A 88 -1.03 0.06 -5.34
C THR A 88 -1.60 1.32 -4.70
N ARG A 89 -1.12 1.72 -3.52
CA ARG A 89 -1.58 2.90 -2.76
C ARG A 89 -0.37 3.70 -2.32
N ALA A 90 -0.48 5.03 -2.29
CA ALA A 90 0.62 5.91 -1.91
C ALA A 90 1.26 5.53 -0.56
N SER A 91 0.48 5.25 0.49
CA SER A 91 1.04 4.83 1.79
C SER A 91 1.66 3.44 1.76
N PHE A 92 1.23 2.57 0.84
CA PHE A 92 1.85 1.26 0.68
C PHE A 92 3.21 1.43 0.02
N ASN A 93 3.28 2.33 -0.97
CA ASN A 93 4.51 2.69 -1.67
C ASN A 93 5.51 3.39 -0.71
N ILE A 94 5.03 4.21 0.24
CA ILE A 94 5.86 4.78 1.32
C ILE A 94 6.44 3.69 2.23
N LEU A 95 5.66 2.66 2.57
CA LEU A 95 6.17 1.52 3.34
C LEU A 95 7.18 0.69 2.53
N ILE A 96 6.91 0.47 1.24
CA ILE A 96 7.81 -0.26 0.33
C ILE A 96 9.13 0.47 0.19
N SER A 97 9.12 1.79 -0.05
CA SER A 97 10.34 2.59 -0.21
C SER A 97 11.26 2.57 1.02
N LYS A 98 10.69 2.32 2.21
CA LYS A 98 11.41 2.27 3.48
C LYS A 98 11.85 0.87 3.90
N TYR A 99 11.12 -0.17 3.50
CA TYR A 99 11.27 -1.51 4.09
C TYR A 99 11.46 -2.64 3.09
N ALA A 100 11.31 -2.40 1.79
CA ALA A 100 11.69 -3.37 0.78
C ALA A 100 13.20 -3.58 0.83
N LYS A 101 13.64 -4.80 0.48
CA LYS A 101 15.05 -5.10 0.41
C LYS A 101 15.65 -4.54 -0.88
N ALA A 102 16.92 -4.18 -0.84
CA ALA A 102 17.59 -3.51 -1.96
C ALA A 102 17.65 -4.36 -3.24
N GLU A 103 17.64 -5.69 -3.12
CA GLU A 103 17.64 -6.61 -4.26
C GLU A 103 16.30 -6.69 -5.00
N ILE A 104 15.21 -6.18 -4.43
CA ILE A 104 13.87 -6.27 -5.01
C ILE A 104 13.58 -5.02 -5.84
N VAL A 105 13.14 -5.21 -7.09
CA VAL A 105 12.64 -4.11 -7.92
C VAL A 105 11.29 -3.64 -7.39
N THR A 106 11.22 -2.40 -6.95
CA THR A 106 10.02 -1.78 -6.40
C THR A 106 9.29 -0.94 -7.45
N ILE A 107 7.97 -1.12 -7.53
CA ILE A 107 7.09 -0.34 -8.42
C ILE A 107 6.01 0.33 -7.58
N ALA A 108 6.01 1.65 -7.58
CA ALA A 108 4.93 2.45 -7.01
C ALA A 108 3.86 2.67 -8.08
N MET A 109 2.79 1.90 -8.01
CA MET A 109 1.62 2.09 -8.88
C MET A 109 0.69 3.12 -8.26
N GLU A 110 0.53 4.25 -8.92
CA GLU A 110 -0.49 5.24 -8.61
C GLU A 110 -1.83 4.81 -9.18
N HIS A 111 -2.83 4.82 -8.31
CA HIS A 111 -4.23 4.52 -8.65
C HIS A 111 -5.13 5.76 -8.53
N MET A 112 -4.56 6.90 -8.17
CA MET A 112 -5.20 8.21 -8.16
C MET A 112 -4.26 9.20 -8.85
N ASN A 113 -4.82 10.28 -9.39
CA ASN A 113 -4.02 11.36 -9.96
C ASN A 113 -3.24 12.08 -8.85
N PHE A 114 -2.08 12.64 -9.17
CA PHE A 114 -1.20 13.25 -8.16
C PHE A 114 -1.89 14.38 -7.38
N ASP A 115 -2.63 15.23 -8.08
CA ASP A 115 -3.33 16.39 -7.50
C ASP A 115 -4.57 16.01 -6.69
N ALA A 116 -5.02 14.75 -6.75
CA ALA A 116 -6.09 14.27 -5.88
C ALA A 116 -5.62 14.08 -4.43
N HIS A 117 -4.29 14.02 -4.21
CA HIS A 117 -3.71 13.96 -2.88
C HIS A 117 -3.56 15.37 -2.29
N PRO A 118 -3.80 15.58 -0.98
CA PRO A 118 -3.47 16.83 -0.32
C PRO A 118 -1.97 17.18 -0.43
N ASP A 119 -1.62 18.47 -0.44
CA ASP A 119 -0.24 18.95 -0.64
C ASP A 119 0.78 18.34 0.33
N GLN A 120 0.42 18.17 1.61
CA GLN A 120 1.31 17.51 2.57
C GLN A 120 1.55 16.04 2.19
N TYR A 121 0.53 15.37 1.66
CA TYR A 121 0.66 13.99 1.24
C TYR A 121 1.51 13.86 -0.03
N GLN A 122 1.33 14.78 -0.99
CA GLN A 122 2.19 14.88 -2.17
C GLN A 122 3.67 14.99 -1.78
N LYS A 123 4.00 15.82 -0.77
CA LYS A 123 5.38 15.93 -0.25
C LYS A 123 5.92 14.61 0.31
N GLU A 124 5.11 13.89 1.07
CA GLU A 124 5.48 12.56 1.59
C GLU A 124 5.69 11.54 0.47
N ILE A 125 4.81 11.54 -0.54
CA ILE A 125 4.89 10.69 -1.72
C ILE A 125 6.19 10.96 -2.49
N ILE A 126 6.46 12.22 -2.84
CA ILE A 126 7.67 12.61 -3.58
C ILE A 126 8.93 12.25 -2.78
N ALA A 127 8.95 12.49 -1.47
CA ALA A 127 10.08 12.09 -0.63
C ALA A 127 10.33 10.58 -0.65
N ALA A 128 9.26 9.78 -0.55
CA ALA A 128 9.35 8.32 -0.56
C ALA A 128 9.76 7.78 -1.94
N TYR A 129 9.26 8.35 -3.03
CA TYR A 129 9.41 7.79 -4.37
C TYR A 129 10.80 7.99 -4.97
N ARG A 130 11.65 8.79 -4.32
CA ARG A 130 13.10 8.84 -4.58
C ARG A 130 13.81 7.51 -4.28
N ASN A 131 13.23 6.68 -3.41
CA ASN A 131 13.77 5.38 -3.01
C ASN A 131 13.01 4.21 -3.66
N ILE A 132 12.22 4.48 -4.70
CA ILE A 132 11.51 3.49 -5.50
C ILE A 132 12.21 3.33 -6.85
N ASN A 133 12.17 2.14 -7.46
CA ASN A 133 12.84 1.90 -8.74
C ASN A 133 12.02 2.39 -9.94
N LYS A 134 10.69 2.26 -9.91
CA LYS A 134 9.78 2.69 -10.99
C LYS A 134 8.45 3.20 -10.44
N ILE A 135 7.85 4.16 -11.14
CA ILE A 135 6.50 4.66 -10.84
C ILE A 135 5.62 4.36 -12.04
N THR A 136 4.35 4.02 -11.81
CA THR A 136 3.36 3.92 -12.88
C THR A 136 2.20 4.87 -12.59
N THR A 137 1.75 5.59 -13.61
CA THR A 137 0.66 6.57 -13.53
C THR A 137 -0.47 6.19 -14.49
N LEU A 138 -1.68 6.69 -14.21
CA LEU A 138 -2.85 6.45 -15.07
C LEU A 138 -2.84 7.32 -16.33
N THR A 139 -2.20 8.49 -16.26
CA THR A 139 -2.23 9.51 -17.31
C THR A 139 -0.83 10.00 -17.67
N VAL A 140 -0.69 10.55 -18.88
CA VAL A 140 0.53 11.25 -19.33
C VAL A 140 0.74 12.54 -18.52
N ALA A 141 -0.34 13.22 -18.12
CA ALA A 141 -0.25 14.43 -17.30
C ALA A 141 0.40 14.14 -15.93
N ASP A 142 -0.02 13.07 -15.25
CA ASP A 142 0.62 12.64 -14.01
C ASP A 142 2.06 12.20 -14.24
N GLN A 143 2.35 11.50 -15.35
CA GLN A 143 3.71 11.08 -15.68
C GLN A 143 4.65 12.29 -15.71
N GLN A 144 4.28 13.34 -16.43
CA GLN A 144 5.05 14.58 -16.53
C GLN A 144 5.21 15.26 -15.17
N LYS A 145 4.17 15.25 -14.33
CA LYS A 145 4.20 15.85 -12.99
C LYS A 145 5.12 15.12 -12.00
N TYR A 146 5.18 13.79 -12.07
CA TYR A 146 6.16 13.04 -11.29
C TYR A 146 7.58 13.24 -11.84
N GLN A 147 7.77 13.23 -13.16
CA GLN A 147 9.07 13.43 -13.81
C GLN A 147 9.66 14.83 -13.57
N SER A 148 8.83 15.86 -13.40
CA SER A 148 9.32 17.20 -13.06
C SER A 148 9.87 17.30 -11.63
N GLN A 149 9.55 16.34 -10.75
CA GLN A 149 9.93 16.34 -9.34
C GLN A 149 10.90 15.20 -8.95
N LEU A 150 11.01 14.17 -9.79
CA LEU A 150 11.76 12.94 -9.51
C LEU A 150 12.63 12.51 -10.69
N LYS A 151 13.79 11.92 -10.36
CA LYS A 151 14.63 11.20 -11.33
C LYS A 151 14.18 9.75 -11.54
N THR A 152 13.24 9.27 -10.71
CA THR A 152 12.70 7.91 -10.79
C THR A 152 11.94 7.74 -12.12
N PRO A 153 12.22 6.69 -12.91
CA PRO A 153 11.49 6.42 -14.15
C PRO A 153 9.99 6.27 -13.92
N VAL A 154 9.19 6.96 -14.74
CA VAL A 154 7.72 6.97 -14.67
C VAL A 154 7.13 6.46 -15.97
N TYR A 155 6.17 5.54 -15.89
CA TYR A 155 5.52 4.92 -17.04
C TYR A 155 4.01 5.08 -16.96
N VAL A 156 3.35 5.34 -18.10
CA VAL A 156 1.88 5.39 -18.16
C VAL A 156 1.35 3.97 -18.32
N ILE A 157 0.52 3.53 -17.38
CA ILE A 157 -0.24 2.28 -17.44
C ILE A 157 -1.69 2.62 -17.08
N PRO A 158 -2.57 2.82 -18.08
CA PRO A 158 -3.96 3.17 -17.84
C PRO A 158 -4.73 1.98 -17.23
N ASN A 159 -5.91 2.27 -16.68
CA ASN A 159 -6.81 1.21 -16.21
C ASN A 159 -7.22 0.29 -17.37
N MET A 160 -7.33 -1.00 -17.07
CA MET A 160 -7.94 -1.97 -17.97
C MET A 160 -9.44 -1.67 -18.08
N VAL A 161 -9.96 -1.61 -19.31
CA VAL A 161 -11.38 -1.43 -19.64
C VAL A 161 -12.04 -2.79 -19.81
#